data_AF-A0A1M5D4E8-F1
#
_entry.id   AF-A0A1M5D4E8-F1
#
_cell.length_a   1.000
_cell.length_b   1.000
_cell.length_c   1.000
_cell.angle_alpha   90.00
_cell.angle_beta   90.00
_cell.angle_gamma   90.00
#
_symmetry.space_group_name_H-M   'P 1'
#
loop_
_entity.id
_entity.type
_entity.pdbx_description
1 polymer ?
#
loop_
_entity_poly.entity_id
_entity_poly.type
_entity_poly.pdbx_seq_one_letter_code
_entity_poly.pdbx_strand_id
1 'polypeptide(L)'
;MPVGPSPRSGTGRGVVIGVVVTLLLVAGGVGAWFGVVEQEPATPAAAQPSSADAVTGKDLGEEPAPSPVSTPPQPALTEAEALAELEALSAESLAALDLDGRWVAQVASKDVGIVDPLQTTASGNHQFFAVDILAESRAALALAPASQVHVLSSLDFGQRSHAPDGDPYWTTFVDGGFADVEAVRAWCTGAFPELTGEALANACVARRLDPPHD
;
A
#
# COMPACT_ATOMS: atom_id res chain seq x y z
N MET A 1 -36.96 -42.45 -36.15
CA MET A 1 -36.33 -41.72 -35.04
C MET A 1 -35.79 -40.40 -35.59
N PRO A 2 -35.85 -39.30 -34.83
CA PRO A 2 -36.31 -38.00 -35.31
C PRO A 2 -35.22 -36.99 -35.72
N VAL A 3 -35.62 -36.14 -36.67
CA VAL A 3 -35.41 -34.68 -36.79
C VAL A 3 -34.23 -34.08 -35.99
N GLY A 4 -33.19 -33.65 -36.71
CA GLY A 4 -32.18 -32.76 -36.17
C GLY A 4 -32.71 -31.34 -36.00
N PRO A 5 -32.23 -30.57 -34.99
CA PRO A 5 -32.55 -29.17 -34.89
C PRO A 5 -31.51 -28.30 -35.61
N SER A 6 -31.99 -27.46 -36.51
CA SER A 6 -31.54 -26.07 -36.66
C SER A 6 -32.81 -25.29 -36.97
N PRO A 7 -33.11 -24.17 -36.29
CA PRO A 7 -32.39 -22.90 -36.48
C PRO A 7 -32.30 -22.10 -35.13
N ARG A 8 -31.73 -20.90 -34.97
CA ARG A 8 -31.96 -19.63 -35.67
C ARG A 8 -30.87 -18.63 -35.29
N SER A 9 -30.35 -17.93 -36.29
CA SER A 9 -29.69 -16.64 -36.14
C SER A 9 -30.69 -15.62 -35.59
N GLY A 10 -30.30 -14.94 -34.52
CA GLY A 10 -31.06 -13.88 -33.88
C GLY A 10 -30.15 -12.66 -33.65
N THR A 11 -30.35 -11.66 -34.51
CA THR A 11 -29.71 -10.35 -34.51
C THR A 11 -30.06 -9.53 -33.27
N GLY A 12 -29.03 -8.95 -32.63
CA GLY A 12 -29.05 -7.53 -32.29
C GLY A 12 -29.25 -7.13 -30.82
N ARG A 13 -28.52 -6.04 -30.48
CA ARG A 13 -28.61 -5.16 -29.31
C ARG A 13 -27.92 -5.74 -28.06
N GLY A 14 -26.68 -5.38 -27.75
CA GLY A 14 -26.13 -4.02 -27.77
C GLY A 14 -26.83 -3.18 -26.70
N VAL A 15 -26.53 -3.46 -25.43
CA VAL A 15 -26.91 -2.61 -24.30
C VAL A 15 -25.62 -2.14 -23.64
N VAL A 16 -25.18 -0.96 -24.07
CA VAL A 16 -24.22 -0.12 -23.36
C VAL A 16 -24.96 0.37 -22.11
N ILE A 17 -24.67 -0.18 -20.94
CA ILE A 17 -25.16 0.39 -19.68
C ILE A 17 -24.20 1.51 -19.32
N GLY A 18 -24.63 2.73 -19.68
CA GLY A 18 -23.90 3.97 -19.45
C GLY A 18 -23.71 4.26 -17.97
N VAL A 19 -22.48 4.60 -17.62
CA VAL A 19 -22.10 5.19 -16.33
C VAL A 19 -22.77 6.55 -16.21
N VAL A 20 -23.75 6.66 -15.31
CA VAL A 20 -24.32 7.95 -14.91
C VAL A 20 -23.42 8.53 -13.83
N VAL A 21 -22.48 9.38 -14.23
CA VAL A 21 -21.71 10.22 -13.31
C VAL A 21 -22.60 11.39 -12.91
N THR A 22 -23.24 11.29 -11.75
CA THR A 22 -23.95 12.42 -11.15
C THR A 22 -22.94 13.32 -10.45
N LEU A 23 -22.55 14.39 -11.13
CA LEU A 23 -21.78 15.52 -10.60
C LEU A 23 -22.64 16.30 -9.58
N LEU A 24 -22.40 16.07 -8.29
CA LEU A 24 -22.93 16.92 -7.22
C LEU A 24 -21.88 17.96 -6.83
N LEU A 25 -22.03 19.15 -7.39
CA LEU A 25 -21.40 20.36 -6.91
C LEU A 25 -21.97 20.69 -5.52
N VAL A 26 -21.14 20.58 -4.48
CA VAL A 26 -21.37 21.29 -3.23
C VAL A 26 -20.30 22.37 -3.09
N ALA A 27 -20.76 23.59 -3.30
CA ALA A 27 -20.04 24.80 -2.96
C ALA A 27 -20.02 25.02 -1.44
N GLY A 28 -18.91 25.55 -0.94
CA GLY A 28 -18.88 26.38 0.27
C GLY A 28 -18.32 25.70 1.52
N GLY A 29 -17.08 26.05 1.87
CA GLY A 29 -16.51 25.72 3.18
C GLY A 29 -15.03 26.08 3.29
N VAL A 30 -14.72 27.38 3.27
CA VAL A 30 -13.37 27.91 3.52
C VAL A 30 -13.00 27.63 4.99
N GLY A 31 -12.03 26.75 5.22
CA GLY A 31 -11.43 26.49 6.52
C GLY A 31 -9.91 26.63 6.41
N ALA A 32 -9.42 27.82 6.73
CA ALA A 32 -8.01 28.19 6.68
C ALA A 32 -7.19 27.40 7.72
N TRP A 33 -6.15 26.70 7.25
CA TRP A 33 -4.98 26.33 8.07
C TRP A 33 -3.72 26.46 7.22
N PHE A 34 -3.42 27.68 6.78
CA PHE A 34 -2.05 28.04 6.40
C PHE A 34 -1.39 28.67 7.61
N GLY A 35 -0.61 27.86 8.33
CA GLY A 35 0.36 28.34 9.30
C GLY A 35 1.47 29.08 8.55
N VAL A 36 1.52 30.39 8.78
CA VAL A 36 2.52 31.36 8.33
C VAL A 36 3.94 30.85 8.62
N VAL A 37 4.75 30.70 7.58
CA VAL A 37 6.22 30.75 7.69
C VAL A 37 6.58 32.21 7.51
N GLU A 38 6.83 32.90 8.61
CA GLU A 38 7.29 34.30 8.58
C GLU A 38 8.73 34.28 8.05
N GLN A 39 8.87 34.64 6.78
CA GLN A 39 10.14 34.81 6.10
C GLN A 39 10.44 36.31 6.09
N GLU A 40 11.37 36.75 6.93
CA GLU A 40 11.90 38.11 6.85
C GLU A 40 13.43 38.14 6.63
N PRO A 41 13.92 39.18 5.95
CA PRO A 41 14.95 39.07 4.93
C PRO A 41 16.32 39.58 5.39
N ALA A 42 17.34 39.25 4.62
CA ALA A 42 18.71 39.71 4.80
C ALA A 42 18.93 41.20 4.45
N THR A 43 20.11 41.70 4.87
CA THR A 43 20.98 42.79 4.34
C THR A 43 21.16 44.01 5.31
N PRO A 44 22.26 44.80 5.24
CA PRO A 44 23.53 44.62 5.97
C PRO A 44 24.01 45.92 6.70
N ALA A 45 25.11 45.87 7.48
CA ALA A 45 26.18 46.91 7.60
C ALA A 45 26.84 47.05 9.01
N ALA A 46 28.16 46.82 9.03
CA ALA A 46 29.28 47.57 9.63
C ALA A 46 29.34 48.04 11.12
N ALA A 47 30.50 47.67 11.73
CA ALA A 47 31.41 48.43 12.62
C ALA A 47 31.34 48.28 14.18
N GLN A 48 32.24 47.41 14.72
CA GLN A 48 33.27 47.53 15.81
C GLN A 48 33.17 48.58 16.97
N PRO A 49 33.94 48.49 18.11
CA PRO A 49 34.76 47.40 18.69
C PRO A 49 34.65 47.21 20.25
N SER A 50 35.35 46.16 20.76
CA SER A 50 36.09 46.06 22.05
C SER A 50 35.34 46.15 23.41
N SER A 51 35.39 45.07 24.21
CA SER A 51 36.36 44.93 25.32
C SER A 51 36.22 43.57 26.00
N ALA A 52 37.38 43.02 26.36
CA ALA A 52 37.56 41.76 27.05
C ALA A 52 37.12 41.85 28.52
N ASP A 53 36.61 40.74 29.07
CA ASP A 53 36.95 40.34 30.41
C ASP A 53 37.10 38.82 30.47
N ALA A 54 38.32 38.40 30.78
CA ALA A 54 38.68 37.02 30.99
C ALA A 54 38.29 36.64 32.42
N VAL A 55 37.46 35.60 32.58
CA VAL A 55 37.29 34.93 33.87
C VAL A 55 37.61 33.46 33.69
N THR A 56 38.75 33.10 34.27
CA THR A 56 39.34 31.79 34.50
C THR A 56 38.30 30.73 34.90
N GLY A 57 37.95 29.85 33.96
CA GLY A 57 37.24 28.60 34.21
C GLY A 57 38.24 27.44 34.22
N LYS A 58 38.29 26.69 35.32
CA LYS A 58 39.24 25.61 35.59
C LYS A 58 39.09 24.46 34.59
N ASP A 59 40.25 23.98 34.14
CA ASP A 59 40.50 22.69 33.52
C ASP A 59 39.91 21.55 34.37
N LEU A 60 38.88 20.89 33.83
CA LEU A 60 38.47 19.55 34.22
C LEU A 60 38.38 18.78 32.89
N GLY A 61 39.27 17.80 32.73
CA GLY A 61 39.46 17.05 31.49
C GLY A 61 38.15 16.54 30.90
N GLU A 62 37.86 17.00 29.68
CA GLU A 62 36.82 16.45 28.82
C GLU A 62 37.31 15.07 28.35
N GLU A 63 36.74 14.02 28.94
CA GLU A 63 36.86 12.66 28.41
C GLU A 63 36.22 12.65 27.01
N PRO A 64 36.93 12.24 25.95
CA PRO A 64 36.39 12.32 24.60
C PRO A 64 35.13 11.46 24.51
N ALA A 65 33.99 12.11 24.27
CA ALA A 65 32.74 11.44 23.97
C ALA A 65 32.97 10.44 22.81
N PRO A 66 32.46 9.20 22.90
CA PRO A 66 32.62 8.24 21.82
C PRO A 66 32.00 8.83 20.56
N SER A 67 32.83 8.97 19.51
CA SER A 67 32.37 9.35 18.18
C SER A 67 31.17 8.50 17.77
N PRO A 68 30.12 9.07 17.14
CA PRO A 68 29.02 8.29 16.63
C PRO A 68 29.59 7.28 15.63
N VAL A 69 29.46 5.99 15.94
CA VAL A 69 29.75 4.92 15.00
C VAL A 69 28.78 5.12 13.84
N SER A 70 29.29 5.65 12.73
CA SER A 70 28.54 5.72 11.49
C SER A 70 28.36 4.28 11.01
N THR A 71 27.20 3.70 11.27
CA THR A 71 26.79 2.45 10.64
C THR A 71 26.95 2.64 9.13
N PRO A 72 27.72 1.78 8.44
CA PRO A 72 27.82 1.85 6.99
C PRO A 72 26.39 1.84 6.41
N PRO A 73 26.08 2.67 5.40
CA PRO A 73 24.79 2.60 4.75
C PRO A 73 24.59 1.17 4.24
N GLN A 74 23.57 0.49 4.74
CA GLN A 74 23.13 -0.75 4.12
C GLN A 74 22.73 -0.42 2.68
N PRO A 75 23.14 -1.22 1.69
CA PRO A 75 22.69 -1.00 0.32
C PRO A 75 21.16 -1.05 0.30
N ALA A 76 20.55 -0.03 -0.32
CA ALA A 76 19.12 -0.02 -0.55
C ALA A 76 18.77 -1.20 -1.48
N LEU A 77 17.69 -1.91 -1.14
CA LEU A 77 17.15 -3.00 -1.95
C LEU A 77 16.82 -2.47 -3.36
N THR A 78 17.25 -3.19 -4.40
CA THR A 78 16.91 -2.84 -5.78
C THR A 78 15.50 -3.33 -6.16
N GLU A 79 14.90 -2.75 -7.21
CA GLU A 79 13.59 -3.20 -7.71
C GLU A 79 13.59 -4.68 -8.12
N ALA A 80 14.68 -5.16 -8.72
CA ALA A 80 14.80 -6.55 -9.14
C ALA A 80 14.91 -7.50 -7.94
N GLU A 81 15.65 -7.12 -6.89
CA GLU A 81 15.71 -7.90 -5.65
C GLU A 81 14.37 -7.89 -4.92
N ALA A 82 13.66 -6.76 -4.88
CA ALA A 82 12.34 -6.67 -4.28
C ALA A 82 11.30 -7.54 -5.00
N LEU A 83 11.34 -7.55 -6.34
CA LEU A 83 10.48 -8.43 -7.13
C LEU A 83 10.78 -9.91 -6.86
N ALA A 84 12.06 -10.30 -6.82
CA ALA A 84 12.46 -11.66 -6.47
C ALA A 84 12.02 -12.06 -5.05
N GLU A 85 12.04 -11.11 -4.10
CA GLU A 85 11.53 -11.34 -2.75
C GLU A 85 9.99 -11.51 -2.71
N LEU A 86 9.23 -10.75 -3.52
CA LEU A 86 7.79 -10.93 -3.67
C LEU A 86 7.45 -12.30 -4.27
N GLU A 87 8.19 -12.72 -5.30
CA GLU A 87 8.05 -14.06 -5.90
C GLU A 87 8.32 -15.16 -4.87
N ALA A 88 9.38 -15.03 -4.07
CA ALA A 88 9.71 -15.98 -3.02
C ALA A 88 8.61 -16.05 -1.95
N LEU A 89 8.12 -14.90 -1.47
CA LEU A 89 7.01 -14.83 -0.51
C LEU A 89 5.73 -15.47 -1.06
N SER A 90 5.47 -15.30 -2.36
CA SER A 90 4.32 -15.91 -3.03
C SER A 90 4.44 -17.43 -3.06
N ALA A 91 5.60 -17.94 -3.46
CA ALA A 91 5.87 -19.37 -3.50
C ALA A 91 5.77 -20.01 -2.10
N GLU A 92 6.33 -19.36 -1.08
CA GLU A 92 6.25 -19.80 0.32
C GLU A 92 4.81 -19.81 0.83
N SER A 93 4.06 -18.73 0.57
CA SER A 93 2.66 -18.60 0.96
C SER A 93 1.79 -19.66 0.31
N LEU A 94 1.96 -19.88 -1.00
CA LEU A 94 1.22 -20.88 -1.76
C LEU A 94 1.50 -22.30 -1.26
N ALA A 95 2.73 -22.61 -0.85
CA ALA A 95 3.09 -23.90 -0.28
C ALA A 95 2.47 -24.14 1.11
N ALA A 96 2.16 -23.07 1.84
CA ALA A 96 1.58 -23.12 3.19
C ALA A 96 0.05 -23.02 3.22
N LEU A 97 -0.58 -22.70 2.09
CA LEU A 97 -2.01 -22.40 1.98
C LEU A 97 -2.79 -23.50 1.27
N ASP A 98 -3.92 -23.89 1.85
CA ASP A 98 -4.99 -24.54 1.10
C ASP A 98 -5.85 -23.49 0.38
N LEU A 99 -6.19 -23.69 -0.89
CA LEU A 99 -7.13 -22.82 -1.62
C LEU A 99 -8.51 -23.46 -1.62
N ASP A 100 -9.21 -23.39 -0.48
CA ASP A 100 -10.49 -24.05 -0.21
C ASP A 100 -11.70 -23.12 -0.31
N GLY A 101 -11.48 -21.88 -0.75
CA GLY A 101 -12.52 -20.88 -0.93
C GLY A 101 -13.01 -20.26 0.39
N ARG A 102 -12.24 -20.37 1.47
CA ARG A 102 -12.52 -19.66 2.73
C ARG A 102 -12.37 -18.14 2.58
N TRP A 103 -12.98 -17.41 3.51
CA TRP A 103 -12.95 -15.95 3.56
C TRP A 103 -11.65 -15.45 4.20
N VAL A 104 -11.03 -14.46 3.56
CA VAL A 104 -9.83 -13.75 4.02
C VAL A 104 -9.99 -12.25 3.82
N ALA A 105 -9.20 -11.46 4.56
CA ALA A 105 -9.09 -10.03 4.34
C ALA A 105 -7.95 -9.75 3.36
N GLN A 106 -8.25 -9.15 2.22
CA GLN A 106 -7.24 -8.60 1.31
C GLN A 106 -6.87 -7.21 1.80
N VAL A 107 -5.60 -7.03 2.21
CA VAL A 107 -5.11 -5.79 2.85
C VAL A 107 -4.14 -4.99 1.97
N ALA A 108 -3.70 -5.57 0.86
CA ALA A 108 -2.91 -4.89 -0.17
C ALA A 108 -3.16 -5.55 -1.52
N SER A 109 -3.13 -4.78 -2.60
CA SER A 109 -3.21 -5.27 -3.98
C SER A 109 -2.59 -4.27 -4.95
N LYS A 110 -1.43 -4.59 -5.52
CA LYS A 110 -0.64 -3.68 -6.36
C LYS A 110 0.11 -4.42 -7.47
N ASP A 111 0.08 -3.90 -8.69
CA ASP A 111 1.07 -4.17 -9.74
C ASP A 111 2.22 -3.17 -9.70
N VAL A 112 3.36 -3.55 -10.27
CA VAL A 112 4.53 -2.67 -10.33
C VAL A 112 4.27 -1.52 -11.29
N GLY A 113 4.37 -0.29 -10.79
CA GLY A 113 4.13 0.93 -11.55
C GLY A 113 2.71 1.49 -11.42
N ILE A 114 1.81 0.81 -10.68
CA ILE A 114 0.46 1.31 -10.42
C ILE A 114 0.49 2.66 -9.73
N VAL A 115 -0.44 3.53 -10.12
CA VAL A 115 -0.71 4.80 -9.44
C VAL A 115 -1.99 4.66 -8.62
N ASP A 116 -1.89 4.79 -7.29
CA ASP A 116 -3.03 4.82 -6.38
C ASP A 116 -3.15 6.22 -5.75
N PRO A 117 -4.14 7.04 -6.14
CA PRO A 117 -4.31 8.39 -5.61
C PRO A 117 -4.78 8.43 -4.14
N LEU A 118 -5.25 7.30 -3.61
CA LEU A 118 -5.73 7.19 -2.23
C LEU A 118 -4.65 6.72 -1.26
N GLN A 119 -3.47 6.33 -1.75
CA GLN A 119 -2.35 5.88 -0.93
C GLN A 119 -1.05 6.54 -1.35
N THR A 120 -0.16 6.73 -0.38
CA THR A 120 1.14 7.36 -0.60
C THR A 120 2.24 6.37 -0.23
N THR A 121 3.25 6.22 -1.08
CA THR A 121 4.44 5.42 -0.76
C THR A 121 5.30 6.08 0.31
N ALA A 122 6.27 5.35 0.86
CA ALA A 122 7.22 5.90 1.82
C ALA A 122 8.03 7.09 1.26
N SER A 123 8.19 7.15 -0.07
CA SER A 123 8.87 8.25 -0.77
C SER A 123 7.99 9.50 -0.96
N GLY A 124 6.71 9.44 -0.59
CA GLY A 124 5.78 10.56 -0.72
C GLY A 124 5.08 10.67 -2.08
N ASN A 125 5.22 9.67 -2.96
CA ASN A 125 4.54 9.62 -4.26
C ASN A 125 3.28 8.74 -4.21
N HIS A 126 2.52 8.67 -5.30
CA HIS A 126 1.36 7.77 -5.45
C HIS A 126 1.65 6.55 -6.34
N GLN A 127 2.89 6.39 -6.81
CA GLN A 127 3.28 5.34 -7.73
C GLN A 127 4.08 4.27 -7.00
N PHE A 128 3.58 3.04 -7.00
CA PHE A 128 4.15 1.94 -6.26
C PHE A 128 5.09 1.13 -7.15
N PHE A 129 6.34 0.98 -6.73
CA PHE A 129 7.29 0.05 -7.35
C PHE A 129 7.48 -1.20 -6.50
N ALA A 130 8.29 -2.17 -6.96
CA ALA A 130 8.42 -3.46 -6.29
C ALA A 130 8.90 -3.31 -4.84
N VAL A 131 9.81 -2.37 -4.58
CA VAL A 131 10.25 -2.05 -3.21
C VAL A 131 9.11 -1.58 -2.31
N ASP A 132 8.19 -0.76 -2.84
CA ASP A 132 7.04 -0.24 -2.08
C ASP A 132 6.01 -1.35 -1.82
N ILE A 133 5.71 -2.16 -2.83
CA ILE A 133 4.76 -3.28 -2.75
C ILE A 133 5.23 -4.31 -1.73
N LEU A 134 6.54 -4.61 -1.72
CA LEU A 134 7.15 -5.49 -0.74
C LEU A 134 7.11 -4.91 0.68
N ALA A 135 7.35 -3.60 0.82
CA ALA A 135 7.23 -2.93 2.11
C ALA A 135 5.77 -2.96 2.63
N GLU A 136 4.78 -2.73 1.77
CA GLU A 136 3.35 -2.81 2.10
C GLU A 136 2.96 -4.24 2.51
N SER A 137 3.41 -5.24 1.76
CA SER A 137 3.20 -6.66 2.08
C SER A 137 3.77 -7.03 3.46
N ARG A 138 4.95 -6.49 3.81
CA ARG A 138 5.58 -6.70 5.12
C ARG A 138 4.89 -5.91 6.24
N ALA A 139 4.37 -4.72 5.94
CA ALA A 139 3.64 -3.91 6.90
C ALA A 139 2.36 -4.61 7.40
N ALA A 140 1.77 -5.51 6.59
CA ALA A 140 0.64 -6.33 7.01
C ALA A 140 0.93 -7.21 8.24
N LEU A 141 2.20 -7.48 8.56
CA LEU A 141 2.60 -8.18 9.81
C LEU A 141 2.26 -7.39 11.09
N ALA A 142 1.99 -6.08 10.97
CA ALA A 142 1.47 -5.30 12.10
C ALA A 142 -0.02 -5.57 12.37
N LEU A 143 -0.75 -6.14 11.40
CA LEU A 143 -2.20 -6.39 11.49
C LEU A 143 -2.53 -7.78 12.04
N ALA A 144 -1.63 -8.75 11.86
CA ALA A 144 -1.85 -10.14 12.24
C ALA A 144 -0.54 -10.91 12.47
N PRO A 145 -0.57 -12.06 13.18
CA PRO A 145 0.57 -12.97 13.26
C PRO A 145 1.09 -13.38 11.88
N ALA A 146 2.41 -13.56 11.74
CA ALA A 146 3.05 -13.91 10.47
C ALA A 146 2.47 -15.18 9.82
N SER A 147 2.01 -16.15 10.62
CA SER A 147 1.40 -17.39 10.11
C SER A 147 0.03 -17.19 9.44
N GLN A 148 -0.57 -15.99 9.55
CA GLN A 148 -1.84 -15.62 8.96
C GLN A 148 -1.67 -14.65 7.78
N VAL A 149 -0.46 -14.13 7.56
CA VAL A 149 -0.20 -13.16 6.49
C VAL A 149 0.39 -13.91 5.30
N HIS A 150 -0.26 -13.75 4.16
CA HIS A 150 0.12 -14.46 2.93
C HIS A 150 0.19 -13.49 1.77
N VAL A 151 1.23 -13.60 0.96
CA VAL A 151 1.37 -12.86 -0.29
C VAL A 151 1.09 -13.84 -1.42
N LEU A 152 0.27 -13.46 -2.39
CA LEU A 152 0.00 -14.27 -3.59
C LEU A 152 0.05 -13.40 -4.84
N SER A 153 0.46 -13.98 -5.96
CA SER A 153 0.23 -13.39 -7.28
C SER A 153 -1.24 -13.52 -7.67
N SER A 154 -1.75 -12.58 -8.45
CA SER A 154 -3.09 -12.62 -9.05
C SER A 154 -3.37 -13.83 -9.95
N LEU A 155 -2.34 -14.64 -10.23
CA LEU A 155 -2.41 -15.88 -10.99
C LEU A 155 -2.58 -17.13 -10.12
N ASP A 156 -2.35 -17.02 -8.82
CA ASP A 156 -2.27 -18.15 -7.88
C ASP A 156 -3.63 -18.51 -7.27
N PHE A 157 -4.63 -17.63 -7.34
CA PHE A 157 -5.94 -17.81 -6.70
C PHE A 157 -7.08 -17.22 -7.54
N GLY A 158 -8.30 -17.73 -7.33
CA GLY A 158 -9.52 -17.20 -7.93
C GLY A 158 -9.47 -17.12 -9.46
N GLN A 159 -10.18 -16.15 -10.04
CA GLN A 159 -10.05 -15.89 -11.47
C GLN A 159 -8.70 -15.24 -11.74
N ARG A 160 -7.87 -15.89 -12.57
CA ARG A 160 -6.58 -15.35 -12.98
C ARG A 160 -6.78 -14.03 -13.70
N SER A 161 -6.01 -13.05 -13.30
CA SER A 161 -6.14 -11.70 -13.82
C SER A 161 -4.80 -10.99 -13.88
N HIS A 162 -4.73 -10.01 -14.77
CA HIS A 162 -3.57 -9.18 -15.03
C HIS A 162 -3.94 -7.71 -14.84
N ALA A 163 -2.95 -6.91 -14.49
CA ALA A 163 -3.04 -5.47 -14.55
C ALA A 163 -3.19 -4.99 -16.01
N PRO A 164 -3.57 -3.71 -16.24
CA PRO A 164 -3.79 -3.19 -17.59
C PRO A 164 -2.61 -3.28 -18.56
N ASP A 165 -1.39 -3.35 -18.03
CA ASP A 165 -0.14 -3.52 -18.78
C ASP A 165 0.17 -4.99 -19.14
N GLY A 166 -0.58 -5.94 -18.58
CA GLY A 166 -0.44 -7.37 -18.82
C GLY A 166 0.36 -8.11 -17.74
N ASP A 167 0.91 -7.42 -16.74
CA ASP A 167 1.66 -8.06 -15.67
C ASP A 167 0.72 -8.57 -14.56
N PRO A 168 1.12 -9.59 -13.80
CA PRO A 168 0.38 -9.98 -12.60
C PRO A 168 0.50 -8.88 -11.52
N TYR A 169 -0.46 -8.85 -10.59
CA TYR A 169 -0.39 -8.00 -9.42
C TYR A 169 -0.21 -8.84 -8.15
N TRP A 170 0.42 -8.24 -7.15
CA TRP A 170 0.68 -8.85 -5.85
C TRP A 170 -0.44 -8.52 -4.88
N THR A 171 -0.95 -9.54 -4.19
CA THR A 171 -2.04 -9.40 -3.23
C THR A 171 -1.59 -9.91 -1.87
N THR A 172 -1.82 -9.13 -0.81
CA THR A 172 -1.56 -9.56 0.57
C THR A 172 -2.87 -9.87 1.27
N PHE A 173 -2.93 -11.05 1.88
CA PHE A 173 -4.08 -11.55 2.62
C PHE A 173 -3.76 -11.72 4.10
N VAL A 174 -4.78 -11.50 4.92
CA VAL A 174 -4.82 -11.94 6.33
C VAL A 174 -5.88 -13.02 6.47
N ASP A 175 -5.45 -14.20 6.91
CA ASP A 175 -6.30 -15.34 7.23
C ASP A 175 -6.60 -15.39 8.73
N GLY A 176 -7.65 -14.67 9.12
CA GLY A 176 -8.13 -14.62 10.50
C GLY A 176 -9.09 -15.76 10.87
N GLY A 177 -9.30 -16.76 10.01
CA GLY A 177 -10.31 -17.81 10.23
C GLY A 177 -11.75 -17.28 10.18
N PHE A 178 -12.05 -16.38 9.24
CA PHE A 178 -13.34 -15.70 9.15
C PHE A 178 -14.46 -16.64 8.70
N ALA A 179 -15.60 -16.59 9.40
CA ALA A 179 -16.75 -17.43 9.08
C ALA A 179 -17.48 -16.98 7.80
N ASP A 180 -17.54 -15.68 7.55
CA ASP A 180 -18.27 -15.08 6.44
C ASP A 180 -17.71 -13.70 6.06
N VAL A 181 -18.30 -13.11 5.01
CA VAL A 181 -17.93 -11.79 4.49
C VAL A 181 -18.11 -10.66 5.52
N GLU A 182 -19.09 -10.74 6.42
CA GLU A 182 -19.34 -9.69 7.42
C GLU A 182 -18.30 -9.74 8.54
N ALA A 183 -17.84 -10.94 8.92
CA ALA A 183 -16.72 -11.10 9.85
C ALA A 183 -15.44 -10.44 9.29
N VAL A 184 -15.17 -10.57 7.99
CA VAL A 184 -14.03 -9.90 7.35
C VAL A 184 -14.20 -8.38 7.37
N ARG A 185 -15.40 -7.86 7.03
CA ARG A 185 -15.65 -6.41 7.05
C ARG A 185 -15.52 -5.80 8.43
N ALA A 186 -16.02 -6.49 9.45
CA ALA A 186 -15.86 -6.09 10.84
C ALA A 186 -14.38 -6.05 11.24
N TRP A 187 -13.61 -7.06 10.82
CA TRP A 187 -12.16 -7.08 11.02
C TRP A 187 -11.45 -5.92 10.31
N CYS A 188 -11.75 -5.66 9.03
CA CYS A 188 -11.20 -4.53 8.28
C CYS A 188 -11.45 -3.19 9.00
N THR A 189 -12.67 -2.98 9.49
CA THR A 189 -13.02 -1.75 10.23
C THR A 189 -12.23 -1.62 11.54
N GLY A 190 -11.99 -2.73 12.23
CA GLY A 190 -11.17 -2.74 13.44
C GLY A 190 -9.67 -2.57 13.19
N ALA A 191 -9.17 -3.12 12.08
CA ALA A 191 -7.77 -3.04 11.67
C ALA A 191 -7.39 -1.63 11.17
N PHE A 192 -8.34 -0.92 10.56
CA PHE A 192 -8.15 0.41 9.98
C PHE A 192 -9.17 1.42 10.54
N PRO A 193 -9.14 1.74 11.85
CA PRO A 193 -10.18 2.53 12.51
C PRO A 193 -10.26 3.99 12.01
N GLU A 194 -9.17 4.50 11.44
CA GLU A 194 -9.09 5.85 10.89
C GLU A 194 -9.65 5.95 9.45
N LEU A 195 -9.91 4.81 8.79
CA LEU A 195 -10.38 4.76 7.41
C LEU A 195 -11.87 4.47 7.35
N THR A 196 -12.57 5.12 6.41
CA THR A 196 -13.99 4.87 6.15
C THR A 196 -14.29 4.93 4.66
N GLY A 197 -15.46 4.43 4.25
CA GLY A 197 -15.93 4.52 2.87
C GLY A 197 -14.95 3.96 1.86
N GLU A 198 -14.65 4.74 0.82
CA GLU A 198 -13.76 4.36 -0.27
C GLU A 198 -12.32 4.11 0.20
N ALA A 199 -11.81 4.90 1.15
CA ALA A 199 -10.47 4.70 1.68
C ALA A 199 -10.34 3.35 2.42
N LEU A 200 -11.36 2.96 3.17
CA LEU A 200 -11.38 1.64 3.81
C LEU A 200 -11.49 0.53 2.77
N ALA A 201 -12.34 0.68 1.76
CA ALA A 201 -12.49 -0.32 0.70
C ALA A 201 -11.22 -0.47 -0.17
N ASN A 202 -10.44 0.60 -0.31
CA ASN A 202 -9.14 0.59 -0.99
C ASN A 202 -8.05 -0.10 -0.15
N ALA A 203 -8.11 0.01 1.17
CA ALA A 203 -7.14 -0.59 2.08
C ALA A 203 -7.48 -2.04 2.47
N CYS A 204 -8.76 -2.39 2.57
CA CYS A 204 -9.19 -3.69 3.07
C CYS A 204 -10.52 -4.14 2.48
N VAL A 205 -10.52 -5.32 1.84
CA VAL A 205 -11.72 -5.91 1.25
C VAL A 205 -11.80 -7.41 1.51
N ALA A 206 -13.02 -7.94 1.63
CA ALA A 206 -13.23 -9.37 1.77
C ALA A 206 -13.01 -10.12 0.47
N ARG A 207 -12.27 -11.24 0.53
CA ARG A 207 -11.99 -12.10 -0.62
C ARG A 207 -12.15 -13.57 -0.25
N ARG A 208 -12.41 -14.42 -1.26
CA ARG A 208 -12.33 -15.88 -1.14
C ARG A 208 -11.04 -16.39 -1.75
N LEU A 209 -10.35 -17.31 -1.06
CA LEU A 209 -9.18 -18.02 -1.58
C LEU A 209 -9.60 -19.27 -2.37
N ASP A 210 -10.29 -19.05 -3.49
CA ASP A 210 -10.66 -20.14 -4.40
C ASP A 210 -9.44 -20.64 -5.21
N PRO A 211 -9.44 -21.90 -5.68
CA PRO A 211 -8.43 -22.38 -6.63
C PRO A 211 -8.40 -21.53 -7.92
N PRO A 212 -7.22 -21.41 -8.56
CA PRO A 212 -7.06 -20.57 -9.74
C PRO A 212 -7.79 -21.14 -10.97
N HIS A 213 -8.53 -20.29 -11.68
CA HIS A 213 -9.32 -20.60 -12.87
C HIS A 213 -9.32 -19.44 -13.88
N ASP A 214 -9.79 -19.71 -15.11
CA ASP A 214 -9.86 -18.73 -16.21
C ASP A 214 -11.30 -18.17 -16.38
#